data_AF-G1RZ58-F1
#
_entry.id   AF-G1RZ58-F1
#
_cell.length_a   1.000
_cell.length_b   1.000
_cell.length_c   1.000
_cell.angle_alpha   90.00
_cell.angle_beta   90.00
_cell.angle_gamma   90.00
#
_symmetry.space_group_name_H-M   'P 1'
#
loop_
_entity.id
_entity.type
_entity.pdbx_description
1 polymer ?
#
loop_
_entity_poly.entity_id
_entity_poly.type
_entity_poly.pdbx_seq_one_letter_code
_entity_poly.pdbx_strand_id
1 'polypeptide(L)'
;MTLHPSPISCEFLFSAALISPKMCLSHLENMPLSHSRTQGAQRSSWKLWLFCSIVTLLFLCSFSWLIFIFLQLETAKEPCMAKFGPLPSKWQMASSKPPCVNKVSDWKLEILQNGLYLIYGQVAPNANYNDVAPFEVRLYKNKDMIQTLTNKSKIQNVGGTYELHVGDTIDLIFNSEHQVLKNNTYWGVILLANPQFIS
;
A
#
# COMPACT_ATOMS: atom_id res chain seq x y z
N MET A 1 -33.30 -40.48 -14.11
CA MET A 1 -32.41 -39.49 -13.46
C MET A 1 -30.98 -39.80 -13.85
N THR A 2 -30.24 -38.74 -14.18
CA THR A 2 -28.97 -38.68 -14.91
C THR A 2 -27.72 -38.77 -14.03
N LEU A 3 -26.71 -39.47 -14.58
CA LEU A 3 -25.22 -39.45 -14.50
C LEU A 3 -24.45 -38.52 -13.54
N HIS A 4 -23.45 -39.06 -12.83
CA HIS A 4 -21.95 -38.96 -13.01
C HIS A 4 -21.23 -39.65 -11.80
N PRO A 5 -19.89 -39.98 -11.78
CA PRO A 5 -18.71 -39.26 -12.30
C PRO A 5 -17.60 -40.12 -12.99
N SER A 6 -16.47 -39.46 -13.33
CA SER A 6 -15.41 -39.77 -14.32
C SER A 6 -14.11 -40.44 -13.74
N PRO A 7 -12.88 -40.34 -14.36
CA PRO A 7 -12.15 -41.41 -15.10
C PRO A 7 -10.72 -41.73 -14.56
N ILE A 8 -9.89 -42.56 -15.23
CA ILE A 8 -8.40 -42.44 -15.44
C ILE A 8 -7.72 -43.69 -16.09
N SER A 9 -6.73 -43.38 -16.95
CA SER A 9 -5.51 -44.07 -17.47
C SER A 9 -5.52 -45.33 -18.36
N CYS A 10 -4.62 -45.30 -19.37
CA CYS A 10 -4.03 -46.47 -20.03
C CYS A 10 -2.52 -46.27 -20.25
N GLU A 11 -1.71 -47.21 -19.75
CA GLU A 11 -0.33 -47.51 -20.19
C GLU A 11 -0.36 -48.55 -21.32
N PHE A 12 0.72 -48.70 -22.10
CA PHE A 12 1.08 -50.01 -22.67
C PHE A 12 2.58 -50.13 -23.03
N LEU A 13 3.19 -51.24 -22.58
CA LEU A 13 4.51 -51.82 -22.90
C LEU A 13 4.40 -52.81 -24.08
N PHE A 14 5.51 -53.13 -24.79
CA PHE A 14 5.95 -54.52 -25.10
C PHE A 14 7.26 -54.59 -25.93
N SER A 15 7.97 -55.72 -25.80
CA SER A 15 9.40 -55.98 -26.03
C SER A 15 9.77 -56.86 -27.25
N ALA A 16 11.11 -56.97 -27.49
CA ALA A 16 11.91 -58.09 -28.05
C ALA A 16 12.09 -58.22 -29.60
N ALA A 17 13.15 -58.78 -30.22
CA ALA A 17 14.57 -59.11 -29.97
C ALA A 17 15.16 -59.79 -31.26
N LEU A 18 16.50 -59.88 -31.41
CA LEU A 18 17.33 -60.95 -32.05
C LEU A 18 18.27 -60.67 -33.29
N ILE A 19 19.58 -60.82 -33.02
CA ILE A 19 20.69 -61.53 -33.74
C ILE A 19 21.45 -60.88 -34.93
N SER A 20 22.79 -60.98 -34.87
CA SER A 20 23.85 -60.57 -35.83
C SER A 20 24.74 -61.76 -36.26
N PRO A 21 25.34 -61.77 -37.47
CA PRO A 21 26.48 -62.65 -37.77
C PRO A 21 27.72 -61.96 -38.39
N LYS A 22 28.89 -62.38 -37.86
CA LYS A 22 30.23 -62.68 -38.43
C LYS A 22 31.00 -61.68 -39.35
N MET A 23 32.25 -61.46 -38.92
CA MET A 23 33.42 -60.90 -39.63
C MET A 23 33.82 -61.68 -40.91
N CYS A 24 34.39 -60.96 -41.90
CA CYS A 24 35.60 -61.40 -42.62
C CYS A 24 36.34 -60.21 -43.28
N LEU A 25 37.65 -60.39 -43.44
CA LEU A 25 38.73 -59.41 -43.61
C LEU A 25 39.16 -59.25 -45.08
N SER A 26 39.42 -58.02 -45.56
CA SER A 26 40.37 -57.69 -46.65
C SER A 26 40.49 -56.16 -46.79
N HIS A 27 41.63 -55.55 -46.51
CA HIS A 27 42.84 -55.41 -47.33
C HIS A 27 42.84 -54.14 -48.22
N LEU A 28 43.84 -53.32 -47.95
CA LEU A 28 44.45 -52.22 -48.70
C LEU A 28 43.78 -50.83 -48.71
N GLU A 29 44.52 -49.90 -48.10
CA GLU A 29 44.57 -48.47 -48.44
C GLU A 29 44.70 -48.26 -49.95
N ASN A 30 44.04 -47.22 -50.46
CA ASN A 30 44.58 -46.25 -51.42
C ASN A 30 43.57 -45.09 -51.56
N MET A 31 43.86 -43.97 -50.89
CA MET A 31 43.37 -42.62 -51.23
C MET A 31 44.31 -42.07 -52.33
N PRO A 32 44.03 -41.02 -53.14
CA PRO A 32 43.02 -39.97 -52.95
C PRO A 32 42.28 -39.51 -54.23
N LEU A 33 41.22 -38.72 -54.07
CA LEU A 33 41.06 -37.37 -54.66
C LEU A 33 39.59 -36.91 -54.68
N SER A 34 39.44 -35.61 -54.37
CA SER A 34 38.34 -34.71 -54.75
C SER A 34 37.00 -34.78 -53.99
N HIS A 35 36.84 -33.78 -53.12
CA HIS A 35 35.65 -32.94 -52.85
C HIS A 35 34.26 -33.61 -52.86
N SER A 36 33.49 -33.58 -51.77
CA SER A 36 32.95 -32.35 -51.19
C SER A 36 32.00 -32.65 -50.00
N ARG A 37 31.86 -31.66 -49.11
CA ARG A 37 30.82 -31.49 -48.05
C ARG A 37 30.85 -32.53 -46.91
N THR A 38 30.82 -32.16 -45.63
CA THR A 38 30.41 -30.91 -44.95
C THR A 38 31.45 -30.59 -43.88
N GLN A 39 32.18 -29.49 -44.07
CA GLN A 39 32.97 -28.89 -43.01
C GLN A 39 31.96 -28.40 -41.97
N GLY A 40 31.92 -29.11 -40.83
CA GLY A 40 31.18 -28.65 -39.66
C GLY A 40 31.67 -27.24 -39.35
N ALA A 41 30.84 -26.25 -39.64
CA ALA A 41 31.05 -24.91 -39.12
C ALA A 41 30.88 -25.04 -37.61
N GLN A 42 32.00 -25.21 -36.89
CA GLN A 42 32.08 -25.01 -35.45
C GLN A 42 31.83 -23.51 -35.22
N ARG A 43 30.53 -23.15 -35.29
CA ARG A 43 30.06 -21.78 -35.16
C ARG A 43 30.46 -21.33 -33.77
N SER A 44 31.14 -20.18 -33.77
CA SER A 44 31.66 -19.41 -32.64
C SER A 44 30.67 -19.33 -31.46
N SER A 45 30.61 -20.40 -30.66
CA SER A 45 29.73 -20.53 -29.50
C SER A 45 30.07 -19.51 -28.43
N TRP A 46 31.35 -19.16 -28.30
CA TRP A 46 31.84 -18.16 -27.37
C TRP A 46 31.31 -16.74 -27.68
N LYS A 47 31.29 -16.34 -28.96
CA LYS A 47 30.75 -15.02 -29.32
C LYS A 47 29.25 -14.95 -29.06
N LEU A 48 28.51 -16.00 -29.42
CA LEU A 48 27.07 -16.09 -29.13
C LEU A 48 26.79 -16.05 -27.62
N TRP A 49 27.60 -16.76 -26.82
CA TRP A 49 27.48 -16.76 -25.36
C TRP A 49 27.77 -15.38 -24.75
N LEU A 50 28.80 -14.66 -25.24
CA LEU A 50 29.07 -13.28 -24.83
C LEU A 50 27.89 -12.36 -25.18
N PHE A 51 27.33 -12.47 -26.39
CA PHE A 51 26.16 -11.66 -26.76
C PHE A 51 24.95 -11.96 -25.88
N CYS A 52 24.64 -13.24 -25.60
CA CYS A 52 23.55 -13.60 -24.70
C CYS A 52 23.77 -13.11 -23.26
N SER A 53 25.01 -13.18 -22.76
CA SER A 53 25.37 -12.67 -21.43
C SER A 53 25.19 -11.16 -21.35
N ILE A 54 25.66 -10.41 -22.35
CA ILE A 54 25.50 -8.96 -22.44
C ILE A 54 24.02 -8.58 -22.50
N VAL A 55 23.23 -9.25 -23.34
CA VAL A 55 21.78 -8.97 -23.46
C VAL A 55 21.05 -9.25 -22.15
N THR A 56 21.39 -10.35 -21.46
CA THR A 56 20.79 -10.69 -20.16
C THR A 56 21.16 -9.65 -19.10
N LEU A 57 22.42 -9.21 -19.07
CA LEU A 57 22.88 -8.16 -18.16
C LEU A 57 22.15 -6.83 -18.43
N LEU A 58 22.02 -6.43 -19.69
CA LEU A 58 21.29 -5.21 -20.08
C LEU A 58 19.82 -5.30 -19.68
N PHE A 59 19.19 -6.46 -19.85
CA PHE A 59 17.82 -6.69 -19.43
C PHE A 59 17.66 -6.59 -17.90
N LEU A 60 18.57 -7.21 -17.13
CA LEU A 60 18.59 -7.11 -15.68
C LEU A 60 18.82 -5.67 -15.20
N CYS A 61 19.72 -4.93 -15.84
CA CYS A 61 19.97 -3.52 -15.54
C CYS A 61 18.74 -2.65 -15.85
N SER A 62 18.10 -2.86 -17.00
CA SER A 62 16.87 -2.15 -17.39
C SER A 62 15.72 -2.47 -16.44
N PHE A 63 15.55 -3.74 -16.08
CA PHE A 63 14.50 -4.18 -15.15
C PHE A 63 14.73 -3.64 -13.73
N SER A 64 15.97 -3.64 -13.26
CA SER A 64 16.35 -3.04 -11.97
C SER A 64 16.11 -1.53 -11.94
N TRP A 65 16.39 -0.84 -13.05
CA TRP A 65 16.11 0.59 -13.20
C TRP A 65 14.60 0.88 -13.20
N LEU A 66 13.81 0.07 -13.90
CA LEU A 66 12.36 0.17 -13.88
C LEU A 66 11.81 -0.06 -12.47
N ILE A 67 12.26 -1.11 -11.78
CA ILE A 67 11.89 -1.37 -10.37
C ILE A 67 12.25 -0.18 -9.49
N PHE A 68 13.44 0.41 -9.66
CA PHE A 68 13.86 1.57 -8.88
C PHE A 68 12.97 2.79 -9.15
N ILE A 69 12.60 3.05 -10.41
CA ILE A 69 11.64 4.11 -10.75
C ILE A 69 10.27 3.84 -10.14
N PHE A 70 9.74 2.61 -10.27
CA PHE A 70 8.44 2.25 -9.72
C PHE A 70 8.42 2.28 -8.18
N LEU A 71 9.50 1.88 -7.51
CA LEU A 71 9.64 1.95 -6.06
C LEU A 71 9.79 3.40 -5.55
N GLN A 72 10.55 4.25 -6.26
CA GLN A 72 10.67 5.67 -5.92
C GLN A 72 9.36 6.44 -6.11
N LEU A 73 8.55 6.03 -7.09
CA LEU A 73 7.25 6.62 -7.40
C LEU A 73 6.23 6.45 -6.25
N GLU A 74 6.49 5.52 -5.32
CA GLU A 74 5.61 5.21 -4.18
C GLU A 74 6.30 5.47 -2.84
N THR A 75 7.11 6.51 -2.75
CA THR A 75 7.31 7.17 -1.45
C THR A 75 5.96 7.78 -1.07
N ALA A 76 5.24 7.14 -0.14
CA ALA A 76 3.96 7.61 0.34
C ALA A 76 4.06 9.11 0.62
N LYS A 77 3.32 9.93 -0.15
CA LYS A 77 3.18 11.36 0.16
C LYS A 77 2.83 11.44 1.63
N GLU A 78 3.56 12.24 2.40
CA GLU A 78 3.31 12.34 3.84
C GLU A 78 1.80 12.48 4.09
N PRO A 79 1.21 11.63 4.93
CA PRO A 79 -0.22 11.65 5.14
C PRO A 79 -0.61 13.02 5.66
N CYS A 80 -1.64 13.61 5.05
CA CYS A 80 -2.10 14.90 5.50
C CYS A 80 -2.81 14.74 6.85
N MET A 81 -2.13 15.20 7.90
CA MET A 81 -2.56 15.04 9.29
C MET A 81 -2.43 16.35 10.07
N ALA A 82 -3.38 16.57 10.97
CA ALA A 82 -3.34 17.66 11.93
C ALA A 82 -3.86 17.19 13.29
N LYS A 83 -3.21 17.62 14.36
CA LYS A 83 -3.58 17.32 15.75
C LYS A 83 -3.57 18.60 16.57
N PHE A 84 -4.65 18.88 17.29
CA PHE A 84 -4.69 19.91 18.31
C PHE A 84 -4.51 19.30 19.70
N GLY A 85 -3.64 19.89 20.51
CA GLY A 85 -3.43 19.42 21.87
C GLY A 85 -2.52 18.18 21.95
N PRO A 86 -2.36 17.65 23.16
CA PRO A 86 -2.80 18.27 24.41
C PRO A 86 -2.03 19.56 24.71
N LEU A 87 -2.63 20.49 25.46
CA LEU A 87 -1.97 21.74 25.83
C LEU A 87 -0.69 21.48 26.64
N PRO A 88 0.40 22.27 26.45
CA PRO A 88 0.45 23.57 25.74
C PRO A 88 0.54 23.47 24.21
N SER A 89 0.67 22.26 23.65
CA SER A 89 0.74 22.08 22.21
C SER A 89 -0.57 22.50 21.54
N LYS A 90 -0.50 23.42 20.58
CA LYS A 90 -1.65 23.80 19.75
C LYS A 90 -1.74 22.85 18.55
N TRP A 91 -2.11 23.38 17.38
CA TRP A 91 -2.08 22.64 16.11
C TRP A 91 -0.66 22.20 15.75
N GLN A 92 -0.46 20.89 15.71
CA GLN A 92 0.69 20.19 15.16
C GLN A 92 0.26 19.60 13.82
N MET A 93 1.00 19.92 12.76
CA MET A 93 0.70 19.47 11.39
C MET A 93 1.94 18.76 10.85
N ALA A 94 1.74 17.74 10.01
CA ALA A 94 2.85 16.99 9.40
C ALA A 94 3.75 17.91 8.54
N SER A 95 3.13 18.87 7.84
CA SER A 95 3.80 19.93 7.09
C SER A 95 3.40 21.31 7.66
N SER A 96 4.23 22.32 7.45
CA SER A 96 3.95 23.71 7.87
C SER A 96 2.67 24.27 7.25
N LYS A 97 2.31 23.78 6.06
CA LYS A 97 1.04 24.04 5.37
C LYS A 97 0.55 22.73 4.74
N PRO A 98 -0.23 21.92 5.46
CA PRO A 98 -0.78 20.70 4.89
C PRO A 98 -1.80 21.06 3.80
N PRO A 99 -1.84 20.34 2.67
CA PRO A 99 -2.72 20.68 1.56
C PRO A 99 -4.20 20.41 1.85
N CYS A 100 -4.52 19.53 2.82
CA CYS A 100 -5.87 19.05 3.02
C CYS A 100 -6.66 19.74 4.16
N VAL A 101 -6.01 20.55 5.00
CA VAL A 101 -6.65 21.24 6.12
C VAL A 101 -6.02 22.58 6.42
N ASN A 102 -6.81 23.49 6.99
CA ASN A 102 -6.35 24.76 7.55
C ASN A 102 -6.77 24.85 9.02
N LYS A 103 -5.91 25.44 9.86
CA LYS A 103 -6.29 25.77 11.25
C LYS A 103 -7.14 27.05 11.25
N VAL A 104 -8.28 27.02 11.93
CA VAL A 104 -9.17 28.19 12.05
C VAL A 104 -8.95 28.87 13.40
N SER A 105 -9.08 28.10 14.48
CA SER A 105 -8.85 28.56 15.85
C SER A 105 -8.38 27.40 16.73
N ASP A 106 -8.18 27.65 18.02
CA ASP A 106 -8.00 26.54 18.96
C ASP A 106 -9.21 25.60 18.86
N TRP A 107 -8.96 24.29 18.85
CA TRP A 107 -9.97 23.22 18.72
C TRP A 107 -10.80 23.18 17.43
N LYS A 108 -10.52 24.04 16.43
CA LYS A 108 -11.26 24.11 15.17
C LYS A 108 -10.37 24.10 13.93
N LEU A 109 -10.73 23.30 12.93
CA LEU A 109 -10.09 23.24 11.61
C LEU A 109 -11.11 23.39 10.47
N GLU A 110 -10.59 23.70 9.29
CA GLU A 110 -11.30 23.74 8.01
C GLU A 110 -10.68 22.71 7.06
N ILE A 111 -11.52 22.03 6.29
CA ILE A 111 -11.13 21.04 5.28
C ILE A 111 -10.86 21.76 3.96
N LEU A 112 -9.69 21.50 3.36
CA LEU A 112 -9.25 22.10 2.09
C LEU A 112 -9.26 21.12 0.91
N GLN A 113 -9.51 19.83 1.17
CA GLN A 113 -9.53 18.79 0.15
C GLN A 113 -10.72 17.85 0.40
N ASN A 114 -11.46 17.51 -0.65
CA ASN A 114 -12.50 16.50 -0.54
C ASN A 114 -11.89 15.13 -0.25
N GLY A 115 -12.53 14.34 0.61
CA GLY A 115 -12.13 12.97 0.83
C GLY A 115 -12.76 12.29 2.04
N LEU A 116 -12.30 11.07 2.26
CA LEU A 116 -12.59 10.27 3.43
C LEU A 116 -11.56 10.57 4.52
N TYR A 117 -12.01 11.08 5.65
CA TYR A 117 -11.17 11.45 6.79
C TYR A 117 -11.46 10.54 7.99
N LEU A 118 -10.43 10.25 8.78
CA LEU A 118 -10.58 9.71 10.12
C LEU A 118 -10.32 10.85 11.12
N ILE A 119 -11.35 11.17 11.89
CA ILE A 119 -11.25 12.01 13.08
C ILE A 119 -10.88 11.09 14.25
N TYR A 120 -9.92 11.49 15.06
CA TYR A 120 -9.52 10.74 16.25
C TYR A 120 -9.20 11.69 17.40
N GLY A 121 -9.28 11.21 18.63
CA GLY A 121 -8.93 12.00 19.79
C GLY A 121 -9.35 11.34 21.08
N GLN A 122 -8.97 11.99 22.18
CA GLN A 122 -9.40 11.62 23.52
C GLN A 122 -9.82 12.86 24.29
N VAL A 123 -10.85 12.72 25.10
CA VAL A 123 -11.35 13.72 26.04
C VAL A 123 -11.17 13.18 27.45
N ALA A 124 -10.37 13.89 28.25
CA ALA A 124 -10.12 13.56 29.65
C ALA A 124 -10.97 14.46 30.55
N PRO A 125 -12.02 13.92 31.22
CA PRO A 125 -12.81 14.71 32.16
C PRO A 125 -11.97 15.21 33.34
N ASN A 126 -12.28 16.41 33.83
CA ASN A 126 -11.77 16.89 35.11
C ASN A 126 -12.67 16.37 36.23
N ALA A 127 -12.18 15.45 37.04
CA ALA A 127 -12.94 14.85 38.15
C ALA A 127 -13.33 15.88 39.23
N ASN A 128 -12.62 17.00 39.32
CA ASN A 128 -12.88 18.07 40.29
C ASN A 128 -13.88 19.12 39.78
N TYR A 129 -14.44 18.92 38.59
CA TYR A 129 -15.42 19.82 38.00
C TYR A 129 -16.79 19.66 38.68
N ASN A 130 -17.20 20.71 39.40
CA ASN A 130 -18.44 20.74 40.19
C ASN A 130 -19.35 21.91 39.81
N ASP A 131 -19.17 22.51 38.64
CA ASP A 131 -19.99 23.64 38.20
C ASP A 131 -21.42 23.20 37.80
N VAL A 132 -22.31 24.18 37.63
CA VAL A 132 -23.72 23.98 37.29
C VAL A 132 -23.92 23.32 35.93
N ALA A 133 -23.05 23.60 34.96
CA ALA A 133 -23.22 23.09 33.60
C ALA A 133 -22.88 21.60 33.54
N PRO A 134 -23.74 20.75 32.94
CA PRO A 134 -23.51 19.31 32.85
C PRO A 134 -22.24 19.03 32.03
N PHE A 135 -21.55 17.93 32.36
CA PHE A 135 -20.40 17.49 31.59
C PHE A 135 -20.86 17.09 30.18
N GLU A 136 -20.44 17.86 29.19
CA GLU A 136 -20.78 17.60 27.79
C GLU A 136 -19.70 18.13 26.85
N VAL A 137 -19.18 17.27 25.99
CA VAL A 137 -18.25 17.63 24.92
C VAL A 137 -18.84 17.20 23.59
N ARG A 138 -18.86 18.11 22.61
CA ARG A 138 -19.53 17.93 21.32
C ARG A 138 -18.57 18.11 20.18
N LEU A 139 -18.56 17.15 19.26
CA LEU A 139 -17.87 17.25 17.98
C LEU A 139 -18.88 17.71 16.92
N TYR A 140 -18.53 18.77 16.21
CA TYR A 140 -19.35 19.35 15.15
C TYR A 140 -18.69 19.20 13.78
N LYS A 141 -19.53 18.98 12.78
CA LYS A 141 -19.25 19.24 11.36
C LYS A 141 -20.11 20.42 10.94
N ASN A 142 -19.50 21.54 10.59
CA ASN A 142 -20.19 22.80 10.33
C ASN A 142 -21.07 23.20 11.53
N LYS A 143 -22.39 23.14 11.36
CA LYS A 143 -23.38 23.40 12.41
C LYS A 143 -23.98 22.11 12.99
N ASP A 144 -23.69 20.97 12.37
CA ASP A 144 -24.28 19.69 12.69
C ASP A 144 -23.44 18.99 13.76
N MET A 145 -24.08 18.64 14.87
CA MET A 145 -23.44 17.87 15.93
C MET A 145 -23.35 16.41 15.50
N ILE A 146 -22.12 15.92 15.33
CA ILE A 146 -21.86 14.55 14.85
C ILE A 146 -21.54 13.57 15.98
N GLN A 147 -21.10 14.06 17.15
CA GLN A 147 -20.88 13.23 18.33
C GLN A 147 -21.04 14.03 19.63
N THR A 148 -21.55 13.39 20.68
CA THR A 148 -21.65 13.94 22.04
C THR A 148 -21.06 12.98 23.05
N LEU A 149 -20.26 13.51 23.98
CA LEU A 149 -19.65 12.78 25.07
C LEU A 149 -20.15 13.34 26.40
N THR A 150 -20.81 12.51 27.20
CA THR A 150 -21.47 12.90 28.46
C THR A 150 -20.91 12.19 29.69
N ASN A 151 -20.01 11.22 29.51
CA ASN A 151 -19.44 10.48 30.63
C ASN A 151 -18.30 11.24 31.31
N LYS A 152 -18.56 11.78 32.51
CA LYS A 152 -17.54 12.51 33.29
C LYS A 152 -16.57 11.62 34.08
N SER A 153 -16.77 10.31 34.12
CA SER A 153 -16.02 9.41 35.00
C SER A 153 -14.79 8.77 34.35
N LYS A 154 -14.70 8.79 33.02
CA LYS A 154 -13.68 8.05 32.25
C LYS A 154 -13.19 8.87 31.08
N ILE A 155 -11.94 8.65 30.66
CA ILE A 155 -11.46 9.14 29.37
C ILE A 155 -12.30 8.52 28.26
N GLN A 156 -12.70 9.34 27.28
CA GLN A 156 -13.52 8.93 26.16
C GLN A 156 -12.82 9.24 24.84
N ASN A 157 -12.94 8.34 23.86
CA ASN A 157 -12.47 8.60 22.51
C ASN A 157 -13.49 9.45 21.75
N VAL A 158 -13.00 10.34 20.90
CA VAL A 158 -13.80 11.19 20.01
C VAL A 158 -13.38 10.95 18.57
N GLY A 159 -14.34 11.02 17.65
CA GLY A 159 -14.11 10.88 16.21
C GLY A 159 -14.75 9.64 15.60
N GLY A 160 -14.24 9.24 14.45
CA GLY A 160 -14.83 8.28 13.53
C GLY A 160 -14.42 8.59 12.08
N THR A 161 -14.91 7.80 11.13
CA THR A 161 -14.64 8.01 9.71
C THR A 161 -15.77 8.81 9.07
N TYR A 162 -15.44 9.86 8.34
CA TYR A 162 -16.40 10.79 7.73
C TYR A 162 -15.98 11.19 6.32
N GLU A 163 -16.95 11.35 5.44
CA GLU A 163 -16.77 12.05 4.16
C GLU A 163 -16.89 13.55 4.38
N LEU A 164 -15.81 14.27 4.07
CA LEU A 164 -15.70 15.71 4.26
C LEU A 164 -15.37 16.39 2.94
N HIS A 165 -15.94 17.57 2.75
CA HIS A 165 -15.80 18.38 1.55
C HIS A 165 -15.02 19.66 1.85
N VAL A 166 -14.46 20.27 0.80
CA VAL A 166 -13.80 21.57 0.90
C VAL A 166 -14.75 22.60 1.53
N GLY A 167 -14.25 23.32 2.53
CA GLY A 167 -15.01 24.32 3.29
C GLY A 167 -15.75 23.75 4.50
N ASP A 168 -15.81 22.42 4.67
CA ASP A 168 -16.31 21.85 5.91
C ASP A 168 -15.43 22.28 7.10
N THR A 169 -16.07 22.63 8.21
CA THR A 169 -15.37 22.95 9.47
C THR A 169 -15.61 21.86 10.50
N ILE A 170 -14.56 21.46 11.22
CA ILE A 170 -14.65 20.49 12.31
C ILE A 170 -14.23 21.17 13.60
N ASP A 171 -15.07 21.07 14.62
CA ASP A 171 -14.92 21.81 15.89
C ASP A 171 -15.23 20.91 17.09
N LEU A 172 -14.37 20.97 18.12
CA LEU A 172 -14.58 20.27 19.39
C LEU A 172 -14.95 21.29 20.47
N ILE A 173 -16.22 21.32 20.85
CA ILE A 173 -16.76 22.31 21.78
C ILE A 173 -16.98 21.70 23.16
N PHE A 174 -16.49 22.39 24.18
CA PHE A 174 -16.73 22.07 25.57
C PHE A 174 -17.90 22.89 26.11
N ASN A 175 -18.82 22.27 26.84
CA ASN A 175 -19.88 22.99 27.56
C ASN A 175 -19.32 23.94 28.63
N SER A 176 -18.19 23.60 29.24
CA SER A 176 -17.40 24.49 30.10
C SER A 176 -15.91 24.22 29.90
N GLU A 177 -15.09 25.27 29.88
CA GLU A 177 -13.65 25.20 29.66
C GLU A 177 -12.89 24.40 30.73
N HIS A 178 -13.43 24.34 31.95
CA HIS A 178 -12.79 23.71 33.11
C HIS A 178 -13.26 22.26 33.34
N GLN A 179 -14.25 21.78 32.57
CA GLN A 179 -14.77 20.43 32.72
C GLN A 179 -13.83 19.34 32.18
N VAL A 180 -12.82 19.73 31.40
CA VAL A 180 -11.83 18.83 30.79
C VAL A 180 -10.41 19.18 31.22
N LEU A 181 -9.56 18.16 31.34
CA LEU A 181 -8.13 18.31 31.53
C LEU A 181 -7.47 18.56 30.16
N LYS A 182 -7.28 19.84 29.79
CA LYS A 182 -6.74 20.22 28.47
C LYS A 182 -5.31 19.74 28.19
N ASN A 183 -4.53 19.45 29.25
CA ASN A 183 -3.21 18.85 29.15
C ASN A 183 -3.23 17.33 28.86
N ASN A 184 -4.42 16.72 28.84
CA ASN A 184 -4.61 15.31 28.49
C ASN A 184 -5.78 15.11 27.52
N THR A 185 -6.27 16.19 26.90
CA THR A 185 -7.35 16.19 25.91
C THR A 185 -6.76 16.63 24.58
N TYR A 186 -7.06 15.91 23.51
CA TYR A 186 -6.60 16.25 22.17
C TYR A 186 -7.52 15.62 21.13
N TRP A 187 -7.47 16.15 19.92
CA TRP A 187 -8.06 15.49 18.76
C TRP A 187 -7.30 15.87 17.49
N GLY A 188 -7.54 15.14 16.42
CA GLY A 188 -6.91 15.35 15.14
C GLY A 188 -7.65 14.65 14.02
N VAL A 189 -7.11 14.83 12.81
CA VAL A 189 -7.63 14.26 11.58
C VAL A 189 -6.51 13.71 10.73
N ILE A 190 -6.82 12.68 9.96
CA ILE A 190 -6.00 12.14 8.88
C ILE A 190 -6.87 11.95 7.64
N LEU A 191 -6.37 12.43 6.50
CA LEU A 191 -6.94 12.10 5.19
C LEU A 191 -6.58 10.64 4.84
N LEU A 192 -7.60 9.78 4.72
CA LEU A 192 -7.43 8.36 4.37
C LEU A 192 -7.40 8.15 2.86
N ALA A 193 -8.32 8.79 2.13
CA ALA A 193 -8.45 8.66 0.69
C ALA A 193 -9.18 9.88 0.09
N ASN A 194 -8.91 10.19 -1.16
CA ASN A 194 -9.53 11.29 -1.91
C ASN A 194 -10.13 10.76 -3.24
N PRO A 195 -11.15 9.88 -3.19
CA PRO A 195 -11.74 9.32 -4.40
C PRO A 195 -12.54 10.38 -5.17
N GLN A 196 -12.62 10.22 -6.49
CA GLN A 196 -13.29 11.18 -7.40
C GLN A 196 -14.80 11.33 -7.16
N PHE A 197 -15.44 10.36 -6.49
CA PHE A 197 -16.87 10.42 -6.19
C PHE A 197 -17.20 11.26 -4.93
N ILE A 198 -16.18 11.66 -4.17
CA ILE A 198 -16.30 12.64 -3.09
C ILE A 198 -15.77 13.96 -3.67
N SER A 199 -16.67 14.79 -4.20
CA SER A 199 -16.36 16.00 -4.97
C SER A 199 -17.16 17.21 -4.51
#